data_AF-A0A284RLD7-F1
#
_entry.id   AF-A0A284RLD7-F1
#
_cell.length_a   1.000
_cell.length_b   1.000
_cell.length_c   1.000
_cell.angle_alpha   90.00
_cell.angle_beta   90.00
_cell.angle_gamma   90.00
#
_symmetry.space_group_name_H-M   'P 1'
#
loop_
_entity.id
_entity.type
_entity.pdbx_description
1 polymer ?
#
loop_
_entity_poly.entity_id
_entity_poly.type
_entity_poly.pdbx_seq_one_letter_code
_entity_poly.pdbx_strand_id
1 'polypeptide(L)'
;MQHGSDAAMDAAALRVHLDYLHNPHNLFTACSILATHGVEDKDQASIFRDITTLVQLRPRDAAWDECCRKPRVLAQSDGFFSEQLVWPKFYVEPRPLQADEIQVEKDNIRYAIHVLDDFFDGKAHTMGRLDRFLGWRVGQKPDATLGQGQV
;
A
#
# COMPACT_ATOMS: atom_id res chain seq x y z
N MET A 1 -16.81 -31.08 -9.05
CA MET A 1 -15.44 -30.58 -9.34
C MET A 1 -15.42 -30.04 -10.76
N GLN A 2 -15.10 -28.75 -10.92
CA GLN A 2 -14.59 -28.03 -12.11
C GLN A 2 -14.76 -26.53 -11.79
N HIS A 3 -13.72 -25.90 -11.25
CA HIS A 3 -12.60 -25.23 -11.92
C HIS A 3 -12.84 -23.72 -11.87
N GLY A 4 -11.96 -23.02 -11.14
CA GLY A 4 -12.08 -21.62 -10.78
C GLY A 4 -12.29 -20.71 -11.99
N SER A 5 -13.27 -19.81 -11.85
CA SER A 5 -13.32 -18.60 -12.65
C SER A 5 -12.27 -17.64 -12.10
N ASP A 6 -11.04 -17.78 -12.57
CA ASP A 6 -10.12 -16.63 -12.63
C ASP A 6 -10.72 -15.68 -13.68
N ALA A 7 -11.70 -14.89 -13.26
CA ALA A 7 -12.26 -13.84 -14.08
C ALA A 7 -11.17 -12.78 -14.22
N ALA A 8 -10.40 -12.88 -15.30
CA ALA A 8 -9.49 -11.82 -15.70
C ALA A 8 -10.30 -10.51 -15.77
N MET A 9 -10.12 -9.62 -14.80
CA MET A 9 -10.78 -8.33 -14.80
C MET A 9 -10.42 -7.61 -16.09
N ASP A 10 -11.43 -7.14 -16.82
CA ASP A 10 -11.17 -6.38 -18.02
C ASP A 10 -10.48 -5.04 -17.67
N ALA A 11 -9.75 -4.48 -18.63
CA ALA A 11 -8.97 -3.26 -18.42
C ALA A 11 -9.83 -2.03 -18.08
N ALA A 12 -11.09 -2.00 -18.53
CA ALA A 12 -12.01 -0.91 -18.22
C ALA A 12 -12.52 -1.01 -16.78
N ALA A 13 -12.87 -2.20 -16.31
CA ALA A 13 -13.21 -2.47 -14.92
C ALA A 13 -12.06 -2.09 -13.98
N LEU A 14 -10.83 -2.51 -14.30
CA LEU A 14 -9.64 -2.12 -13.53
C LEU A 14 -9.48 -0.60 -13.46
N ARG A 15 -9.70 0.10 -14.58
CA ARG A 15 -9.59 1.57 -14.62
C ARG A 15 -10.62 2.25 -13.73
N VAL A 16 -11.87 1.79 -13.75
CA VAL A 16 -12.94 2.30 -12.86
C VAL A 16 -12.57 2.12 -11.39
N HIS A 17 -12.03 0.96 -11.01
CA HIS A 17 -11.58 0.73 -9.63
C HIS A 17 -10.39 1.59 -9.23
N LEU A 18 -9.44 1.83 -10.16
CA LEU A 18 -8.32 2.74 -9.91
C LEU A 18 -8.79 4.19 -9.78
N ASP A 19 -9.76 4.63 -10.58
CA ASP A 19 -10.35 5.97 -10.47
C ASP A 19 -11.12 6.13 -9.15
N TYR A 20 -11.85 5.10 -8.73
CA TYR A 20 -12.51 5.07 -7.43
C TYR A 20 -11.49 5.13 -6.28
N LEU A 21 -10.43 4.33 -6.34
CA LEU A 21 -9.36 4.30 -5.34
C LEU A 21 -8.65 5.65 -5.24
N HIS A 22 -8.38 6.32 -6.36
CA HIS A 22 -7.71 7.62 -6.42
C HIS A 22 -8.63 8.82 -6.19
N ASN A 23 -9.89 8.58 -5.80
CA ASN A 23 -10.64 9.63 -5.10
C ASN A 23 -9.88 9.98 -3.79
N PRO A 24 -9.62 11.26 -3.47
CA PRO A 24 -8.78 11.62 -2.33
C PRO A 24 -9.23 11.04 -0.99
N HIS A 25 -10.54 10.92 -0.76
CA HIS A 25 -11.07 10.31 0.46
C HIS A 25 -10.80 8.80 0.51
N ASN A 26 -11.02 8.10 -0.61
CA ASN A 26 -10.80 6.66 -0.69
C ASN A 26 -9.32 6.31 -0.60
N LEU A 27 -8.44 7.10 -1.23
CA LEU A 27 -7.01 6.92 -1.17
C LEU A 27 -6.49 7.10 0.27
N PHE A 28 -6.97 8.14 0.96
CA PHE A 28 -6.67 8.36 2.37
C PHE A 28 -7.14 7.18 3.24
N THR A 29 -8.37 6.70 3.04
CA THR A 29 -8.91 5.55 3.78
C THR A 29 -8.10 4.28 3.53
N ALA A 30 -7.77 3.98 2.27
CA ALA A 30 -6.95 2.83 1.90
C ALA A 30 -5.54 2.94 2.51
N CYS A 31 -4.90 4.10 2.41
CA CYS A 31 -3.60 4.35 3.03
C CYS A 31 -3.64 4.16 4.55
N SER A 32 -4.70 4.64 5.20
CA SER A 32 -4.88 4.48 6.65
C SER A 32 -5.03 3.01 7.01
N ILE A 33 -5.85 2.24 6.29
CA ILE A 33 -6.04 0.79 6.52
C ILE A 33 -4.74 0.01 6.30
N LEU A 34 -3.95 0.36 5.27
CA LEU A 34 -2.68 -0.31 4.99
C LEU A 34 -1.64 -0.01 6.08
N ALA A 35 -1.62 1.24 6.56
CA ALA A 35 -0.77 1.67 7.66
C ALA A 35 -1.20 1.07 9.00
N THR A 36 -2.49 0.79 9.21
CA THR A 36 -2.96 0.33 10.52
C THR A 36 -3.01 -1.19 10.68
N HIS A 37 -3.01 -1.57 11.94
CA HIS A 37 -2.84 -2.90 12.49
C HIS A 37 -4.19 -3.46 12.95
N GLY A 38 -5.07 -3.77 12.00
CA GLY A 38 -6.28 -4.53 12.33
C GLY A 38 -5.92 -5.89 12.95
N VAL A 39 -5.92 -5.99 14.29
CA VAL A 39 -5.78 -7.19 15.15
C VAL A 39 -4.54 -8.10 14.92
N GLU A 40 -3.71 -7.84 13.91
CA GLU A 40 -2.54 -8.65 13.58
C GLU A 40 -1.26 -7.84 13.65
N ASP A 41 -0.18 -8.46 14.11
CA ASP A 41 1.16 -7.90 14.10
C ASP A 41 1.70 -7.95 12.65
N LYS A 42 1.96 -6.79 12.08
CA LYS A 42 2.59 -6.56 10.75
C LYS A 42 3.82 -5.75 11.10
N ASP A 43 4.90 -6.16 10.48
CA ASP A 43 6.14 -5.43 10.56
C ASP A 43 6.12 -4.18 9.67
N GLN A 44 7.02 -3.25 9.97
CA GLN A 44 7.28 -2.07 9.13
C GLN A 44 7.63 -2.46 7.68
N ALA A 45 8.14 -3.67 7.43
CA ALA A 45 8.42 -4.16 6.08
C ALA A 45 7.13 -4.36 5.27
N SER A 46 6.07 -4.87 5.90
CA SER A 46 4.77 -5.02 5.28
C SER A 46 4.13 -3.66 4.97
N ILE A 47 4.17 -2.72 5.91
CA ILE A 47 3.69 -1.35 5.68
C ILE A 47 4.45 -0.71 4.51
N PHE A 48 5.78 -0.81 4.49
CA PHE A 48 6.60 -0.29 3.41
C PHE A 48 6.18 -0.86 2.04
N ARG A 49 6.05 -2.20 1.94
CA ARG A 49 5.67 -2.89 0.71
C ARG A 49 4.28 -2.45 0.26
N ASP A 50 3.31 -2.44 1.16
CA ASP A 50 1.92 -2.18 0.83
C ASP A 50 1.71 -0.73 0.40
N ILE A 51 2.30 0.24 1.13
CA ILE A 51 2.28 1.66 0.76
C ILE A 51 3.00 1.89 -0.58
N THR A 52 4.19 1.30 -0.78
CA THR A 52 4.92 1.46 -2.04
C THR A 52 4.13 0.87 -3.21
N THR A 53 3.49 -0.28 -3.03
CA THR A 53 2.65 -0.90 -4.06
C THR A 53 1.45 -0.02 -4.41
N LEU A 54 0.80 0.58 -3.40
CA LEU A 54 -0.30 1.52 -3.61
C LEU A 54 0.15 2.75 -4.41
N VAL A 55 1.30 3.34 -4.06
CA VAL A 55 1.87 4.50 -4.77
C VAL A 55 2.20 4.17 -6.22
N GLN A 56 2.72 2.98 -6.49
CA GLN A 56 3.08 2.54 -7.84
C GLN A 56 1.87 2.43 -8.79
N LEU A 57 0.63 2.33 -8.27
CA LEU A 57 -0.56 2.29 -9.12
C LEU A 57 -0.74 3.58 -9.93
N ARG A 58 -0.53 4.75 -9.31
CA ARG A 58 -0.47 6.06 -10.00
C ARG A 58 0.45 7.04 -9.26
N PRO A 59 1.77 6.99 -9.51
CA PRO A 59 2.75 7.77 -8.73
C PRO A 59 2.71 9.28 -8.99
N ARG A 60 1.91 9.75 -9.95
CA ARG A 60 1.79 11.17 -10.34
C ARG A 60 0.38 11.73 -10.12
N ASP A 61 -0.47 11.02 -9.40
CA ASP A 61 -1.84 11.45 -9.14
C ASP A 61 -1.87 12.58 -8.09
N ALA A 62 -2.64 13.64 -8.34
CA ALA A 62 -2.75 14.77 -7.41
C ALA A 62 -3.47 14.40 -6.11
N ALA A 63 -4.21 13.28 -6.07
CA ALA A 63 -4.82 12.76 -4.85
C ALA A 63 -3.80 12.47 -3.74
N TRP A 64 -2.53 12.24 -4.09
CA TRP A 64 -1.44 12.04 -3.13
C TRP A 64 -1.19 13.26 -2.25
N ASP A 65 -1.42 14.48 -2.73
CA ASP A 65 -1.22 15.71 -1.93
C ASP A 65 -2.17 15.78 -0.74
N GLU A 66 -3.40 15.29 -0.91
CA GLU A 66 -4.39 15.22 0.16
C GLU A 66 -4.13 14.00 1.06
N CYS A 67 -3.78 12.87 0.45
CA CYS A 67 -3.39 11.65 1.14
C CYS A 67 -2.13 11.81 2.01
N CYS A 68 -1.20 12.71 1.68
CA CYS A 68 -0.03 12.98 2.54
C CYS A 68 -0.34 13.98 3.67
N ARG A 69 -1.32 14.88 3.47
CA ARG A 69 -1.69 15.89 4.49
C ARG A 69 -2.60 15.34 5.58
N LYS A 70 -3.65 14.58 5.21
CA LYS A 70 -4.66 14.10 6.18
C LYS A 70 -4.11 13.15 7.26
N PRO A 71 -3.24 12.16 6.94
CA PRO A 71 -2.67 11.27 7.95
C PRO A 71 -1.81 11.98 8.99
N ARG A 72 -1.17 13.10 8.64
CA ARG A 72 -0.41 13.91 9.62
C ARG A 72 -1.31 14.49 10.70
N VAL A 73 -2.54 14.85 10.35
CA VAL A 73 -3.58 15.29 11.30
C VAL A 73 -4.07 14.10 12.11
N LEU A 74 -4.29 12.96 11.46
CA LEU A 74 -4.74 11.72 12.09
C LEU A 74 -3.77 11.24 13.18
N ALA A 75 -2.47 11.22 12.89
CA ALA A 75 -1.41 10.80 13.82
C ALA A 75 -1.29 11.67 15.09
N GLN A 76 -1.92 12.84 15.10
CA GLN A 76 -1.98 13.75 16.25
C GLN A 76 -3.30 13.65 17.04
N SER A 77 -4.31 12.99 16.49
CA SER A 77 -5.62 12.83 17.13
C SER A 77 -5.60 11.63 18.08
N ASP A 78 -6.00 11.82 19.34
CA ASP A 78 -6.35 10.71 20.23
C ASP A 78 -7.79 10.22 19.98
N GLY A 79 -8.70 11.16 19.67
CA GLY A 79 -10.13 10.90 19.53
C GLY A 79 -10.46 9.85 18.46
N PHE A 80 -9.76 9.90 17.32
CA PHE A 80 -10.00 8.96 16.23
C PHE A 80 -9.69 7.50 16.61
N PHE A 81 -8.66 7.26 17.41
CA PHE A 81 -8.29 5.90 17.80
C PHE A 81 -9.06 5.44 19.04
N SER A 82 -9.46 6.35 19.92
CA SER A 82 -10.28 6.00 21.09
C SER A 82 -11.67 5.47 20.73
N GLU A 83 -12.17 5.82 19.55
CA GLU A 83 -13.47 5.31 19.02
C GLU A 83 -13.32 4.03 18.20
N GLN A 84 -12.10 3.59 17.90
CA GLN A 84 -11.87 2.38 17.12
C GLN A 84 -12.06 1.13 17.95
N LEU A 85 -12.73 0.15 17.35
CA LEU A 85 -12.98 -1.16 17.92
C LEU A 85 -12.13 -2.21 17.22
N VAL A 86 -11.44 -3.02 18.02
CA VAL A 86 -10.76 -4.23 17.56
C VAL A 86 -11.58 -5.46 17.92
N TRP A 87 -11.44 -6.50 17.10
CA TRP A 87 -12.04 -7.82 17.31
C TRP A 87 -10.93 -8.79 17.70
N PRO A 88 -10.64 -8.96 19.00
CA PRO A 88 -9.55 -9.80 19.42
C PRO A 88 -9.78 -11.24 18.95
N LYS A 89 -8.74 -11.93 18.44
CA LYS A 89 -8.81 -13.29 17.87
C LYS A 89 -9.53 -14.33 18.76
N PHE A 90 -9.59 -14.11 20.07
CA PHE A 90 -10.13 -15.04 21.05
C PHE A 90 -11.34 -14.52 21.85
N TYR A 91 -11.86 -13.34 21.51
CA TYR A 91 -12.95 -12.72 22.27
C TYR A 91 -14.20 -12.59 21.40
N VAL A 92 -15.36 -12.73 22.05
CA VAL A 92 -16.69 -12.73 21.39
C VAL A 92 -17.18 -11.31 21.09
N GLU A 93 -16.65 -10.31 21.79
CA GLU A 93 -17.11 -8.92 21.70
C GLU A 93 -15.98 -7.98 21.27
N PRO A 94 -16.30 -6.97 20.44
CA PRO A 94 -15.36 -5.94 20.08
C PRO A 94 -15.00 -5.11 21.31
N ARG A 95 -13.75 -4.67 21.40
CA ARG A 95 -13.31 -3.74 22.45
C ARG A 95 -12.64 -2.51 21.86
N PRO A 96 -12.63 -1.38 22.57
CA PRO A 96 -11.81 -0.24 22.19
C PRO A 96 -10.33 -0.60 22.12
N LEU A 97 -9.57 0.10 21.29
CA LEU A 97 -8.10 0.08 21.33
C LEU A 97 -7.59 0.52 22.71
N GLN A 98 -6.57 -0.17 23.20
CA GLN A 98 -5.84 0.21 24.40
C GLN A 98 -4.78 1.28 24.07
N ALA A 99 -4.32 2.03 25.08
CA ALA A 99 -3.44 3.18 24.85
C ALA A 99 -2.11 2.82 24.16
N ASP A 100 -1.54 1.66 24.47
CA ASP A 100 -0.35 1.11 23.80
C ASP A 100 -0.65 0.73 22.35
N GLU A 101 -1.79 0.12 22.06
CA GLU A 101 -2.22 -0.20 20.70
C GLU A 101 -2.46 1.08 19.89
N ILE A 102 -3.11 2.09 20.48
CA ILE A 102 -3.28 3.42 19.86
C ILE A 102 -1.90 4.01 19.50
N GLN A 103 -0.92 3.89 20.39
CA GLN A 103 0.41 4.43 20.14
C GLN A 103 1.10 3.69 18.98
N VAL A 104 0.97 2.36 18.91
CA VAL A 104 1.45 1.54 17.79
C VAL A 104 0.81 1.99 16.48
N GLU A 105 -0.51 2.18 16.45
CA GLU A 105 -1.22 2.64 15.24
C GLU A 105 -0.73 4.01 14.76
N LYS A 106 -0.51 4.94 15.70
CA LYS A 106 0.07 6.24 15.38
C LYS A 106 1.49 6.13 14.83
N ASP A 107 2.31 5.26 15.40
CA ASP A 107 3.68 5.04 14.94
C ASP A 107 3.72 4.43 13.55
N ASN A 108 2.79 3.53 13.24
CA ASN A 108 2.64 2.96 11.91
C ASN A 108 2.17 4.00 10.88
N ILE A 109 1.23 4.88 11.24
CA ILE A 109 0.83 5.99 10.37
C ILE A 109 1.99 6.96 10.14
N ARG A 110 2.78 7.28 11.17
CA ARG A 110 4.00 8.10 11.02
C ARG A 110 5.00 7.44 10.08
N TYR A 111 5.21 6.13 10.22
CA TYR A 111 6.08 5.37 9.35
C TYR A 111 5.58 5.37 7.89
N ALA A 112 4.29 5.17 7.65
CA ALA A 112 3.70 5.27 6.31
C ALA A 112 3.89 6.65 5.68
N ILE A 113 3.73 7.73 6.47
CA ILE A 113 4.02 9.10 6.02
C ILE A 113 5.49 9.25 5.64
N HIS A 114 6.42 8.71 6.42
CA HIS A 114 7.85 8.72 6.07
C HIS A 114 8.14 7.99 4.75
N VAL A 115 7.49 6.85 4.50
CA VAL A 115 7.62 6.13 3.22
C VAL A 115 7.11 6.97 2.05
N LEU A 116 5.98 7.66 2.21
CA LEU A 116 5.43 8.56 1.20
C LEU A 116 6.36 9.76 0.95
N ASP A 117 6.83 10.41 2.01
CA ASP A 117 7.73 11.56 1.91
C ASP A 117 9.05 11.15 1.21
N ASP A 118 9.66 10.03 1.59
CA ASP A 118 10.87 9.52 0.93
C ASP A 118 10.66 9.21 -0.56
N PHE A 119 9.47 8.71 -0.92
CA PHE A 119 9.10 8.44 -2.31
C PHE A 119 8.98 9.73 -3.13
N PHE A 120 8.26 10.73 -2.63
CA PHE A 120 7.97 11.96 -3.37
C PHE A 120 9.11 12.99 -3.33
N ASP A 121 9.91 13.04 -2.27
CA ASP A 121 11.08 13.93 -2.16
C ASP A 121 12.28 13.46 -3.01
N GLY A 122 12.14 12.37 -3.75
CA GLY A 122 13.18 11.84 -4.64
C GLY A 122 14.39 11.24 -3.90
N LYS A 123 14.32 11.10 -2.57
CA LYS A 123 15.32 10.35 -1.76
C LYS A 123 15.21 8.84 -1.99
N ALA A 124 14.09 8.39 -2.53
CA ALA A 124 13.94 7.10 -3.17
C ALA A 124 14.74 7.01 -4.49
N HIS A 125 16.08 6.93 -4.42
CA HIS A 125 16.92 6.33 -5.47
C HIS A 125 16.65 4.81 -5.65
N THR A 126 15.49 4.33 -5.23
CA THR A 126 15.08 2.93 -5.10
C THR A 126 14.39 2.36 -6.34
N MET A 127 14.40 3.04 -7.50
CA MET A 127 14.09 2.30 -8.75
C MET A 127 15.08 1.15 -8.98
N GLY A 128 16.34 1.24 -8.50
CA GLY A 128 17.31 0.13 -8.57
C GLY A 128 17.25 -0.89 -7.41
N ARG A 129 16.48 -0.64 -6.35
CA ARG A 129 16.41 -1.51 -5.15
C ARG A 129 15.13 -2.35 -5.10
N LEU A 130 14.08 -1.93 -5.81
CA LEU A 130 12.80 -2.63 -5.89
C LEU A 130 12.89 -3.93 -6.71
N ASP A 131 13.78 -4.01 -7.70
CA ASP A 131 14.05 -5.26 -8.45
C ASP A 131 14.53 -6.40 -7.55
N ARG A 132 15.29 -6.07 -6.48
CA ARG A 132 15.81 -7.07 -5.54
C ARG A 132 14.73 -7.63 -4.60
N PHE A 133 13.69 -6.86 -4.32
CA PHE A 133 12.62 -7.26 -3.39
C PHE A 133 11.38 -7.82 -4.08
N LEU A 134 11.08 -7.41 -5.31
CA LEU A 134 9.83 -7.79 -5.99
C LEU A 134 9.94 -8.97 -6.96
N GLY A 135 11.10 -9.61 -7.14
CA GLY A 135 11.21 -10.86 -7.91
C GLY A 135 10.55 -10.82 -9.31
N TRP A 136 10.37 -9.63 -9.87
CA TRP A 136 9.52 -9.42 -11.04
C TRP A 136 10.36 -9.69 -12.29
N ARG A 137 10.39 -10.95 -12.72
CA ARG A 137 10.91 -11.30 -14.05
C ARG A 137 9.93 -10.78 -15.09
N VAL A 138 10.13 -9.57 -15.61
CA VAL A 138 9.63 -9.25 -16.95
C VAL A 138 10.37 -10.17 -17.90
N GLY A 139 9.71 -11.24 -18.33
CA GLY A 139 10.19 -12.14 -19.37
C GLY A 139 10.42 -11.33 -20.64
N GLN A 140 11.67 -10.92 -20.86
CA GLN A 140 12.15 -10.54 -22.17
C GLN A 140 11.90 -11.71 -23.11
N LYS A 141 11.12 -11.46 -24.16
CA LYS A 141 11.10 -12.29 -25.36
C LYS A 141 12.46 -12.10 -26.03
N PRO A 142 13.30 -13.15 -26.21
CA PRO A 142 14.49 -13.01 -27.01
C PRO A 142 14.06 -13.00 -28.48
N ASP A 143 14.38 -11.91 -29.17
CA ASP A 143 14.40 -11.86 -30.63
C ASP A 143 15.38 -12.92 -31.14
N ALA A 144 14.91 -13.73 -32.08
CA ALA A 144 15.72 -14.72 -32.75
C ALA A 144 16.74 -14.02 -33.66
N THR A 145 17.97 -13.98 -33.16
CA THR A 145 19.26 -13.82 -33.83
C THR A 145 19.24 -13.93 -35.36
N LEU A 146 19.51 -12.82 -36.04
CA LEU A 146 20.13 -12.80 -37.36
C LEU A 146 21.58 -13.33 -37.22
N GLY A 147 21.83 -14.53 -37.73
CA GLY A 147 23.18 -15.06 -37.90
C GLY A 147 23.70 -14.84 -39.32
N GLN A 148 24.53 -13.83 -39.51
CA GLN A 148 25.68 -13.85 -40.42
C GLN A 148 26.92 -14.08 -39.52
N GLY A 149 27.98 -14.84 -39.81
CA GLY A 149 28.44 -15.68 -40.92
C GLY A 149 29.86 -16.20 -40.56
N GLN A 150 30.39 -17.13 -41.36
CA GLN A 150 31.80 -17.55 -41.53
C GLN A 150 32.48 -18.42 -40.44
N VAL A 151 32.91 -19.63 -40.84
CA VAL A 151 34.25 -19.91 -41.42
C VAL A 151 34.09 -20.85 -42.61
#